data_AF-A0A5B0BKP4-F1
#
_entry.id   AF-A0A5B0BKP4-F1
#
_cell.length_a   1.000
_cell.length_b   1.000
_cell.length_c   1.000
_cell.angle_alpha   90.00
_cell.angle_beta   90.00
_cell.angle_gamma   90.00
#
_symmetry.space_group_name_H-M   'P 1'
#
loop_
_entity.id
_entity.type
_entity.pdbx_description
1 polymer ?
#
loop_
_entity_poly.entity_id
_entity_poly.type
_entity_poly.pdbx_seq_one_letter_code
_entity_poly.pdbx_strand_id
1 'polypeptide(L)'
;MADSAARKADYAKGLGGVSSLETARDQVEKTQNNVSEIAARSGVGGDEGQALLKLFRSWNAEAQKVVIQISTMIDALQENVTSANRLAKENQDLTEILNSKTSQGVFEALS
;
A
#
# COMPACT_ATOMS: atom_id res chain seq x y z
N MET A 1 -8.64 -26.96 0.89
CA MET A 1 -9.15 -26.17 2.05
C MET A 1 -8.04 -25.34 2.71
N ALA A 2 -6.93 -25.92 3.17
CA ALA A 2 -5.83 -25.17 3.81
C ALA A 2 -5.22 -24.06 2.94
N ASP A 3 -5.04 -24.32 1.64
CA ASP A 3 -4.49 -23.37 0.67
C ASP A 3 -5.40 -22.15 0.43
N SER A 4 -6.71 -22.28 0.66
CA SER A 4 -7.62 -21.15 0.61
C SER A 4 -7.57 -20.29 1.88
N ALA A 5 -7.24 -20.86 3.03
CA ALA A 5 -7.16 -20.12 4.29
C ALA A 5 -5.87 -19.31 4.38
N ALA A 6 -4.74 -19.88 3.96
CA ALA A 6 -3.45 -19.19 3.87
C ALA A 6 -3.54 -17.98 2.91
N ARG A 7 -4.14 -18.14 1.73
CA ARG A 7 -4.34 -17.03 0.78
C ARG A 7 -5.19 -15.88 1.33
N LYS A 8 -6.29 -16.20 2.02
CA LYS A 8 -7.12 -15.18 2.68
C LYS A 8 -6.32 -14.44 3.75
N ALA A 9 -5.46 -15.14 4.49
CA ALA A 9 -4.58 -14.53 5.48
C ALA A 9 -3.53 -13.62 4.84
N ASP A 10 -2.89 -14.04 3.74
CA ASP A 10 -1.91 -13.23 3.00
C ASP A 10 -2.55 -11.99 2.37
N TYR A 11 -3.73 -12.12 1.78
CA TYR A 11 -4.51 -10.99 1.25
C TYR A 11 -4.88 -10.01 2.38
N ALA A 12 -5.38 -10.51 3.51
CA ALA A 12 -5.71 -9.66 4.67
C ALA A 12 -4.47 -8.97 5.25
N LYS A 13 -3.33 -9.67 5.31
CA LYS A 13 -2.04 -9.08 5.73
C LYS A 13 -1.59 -7.97 4.78
N GLY A 14 -1.75 -8.17 3.47
CA GLY A 14 -1.49 -7.16 2.46
C GLY A 14 -2.33 -5.90 2.64
N LEU A 15 -3.64 -6.06 2.85
CA LEU A 15 -4.55 -4.95 3.17
C LEU A 15 -4.18 -4.26 4.50
N GLY A 16 -3.76 -5.02 5.52
CA GLY A 16 -3.24 -4.45 6.77
C GLY A 16 -1.97 -3.61 6.56
N GLY A 17 -1.10 -4.02 5.63
CA GLY A 17 0.05 -3.25 5.20
C GLY A 17 -0.34 -1.92 4.53
N VAL A 18 -1.34 -1.95 3.63
CA VAL A 18 -1.90 -0.74 2.99
C VAL A 18 -2.41 0.24 4.06
N SER A 19 -3.24 -0.25 4.98
CA SER A 19 -3.80 0.58 6.06
C SER A 19 -2.72 1.17 6.99
N SER A 20 -1.64 0.43 7.23
CA SER A 20 -0.49 0.93 8.01
C SER A 20 0.24 2.06 7.28
N LEU A 21 0.38 1.96 5.95
CA LEU A 21 0.98 3.01 5.12
C LEU A 21 0.07 4.25 5.04
N GLU A 22 -1.24 4.07 4.91
CA GLU A 22 -2.22 5.18 4.96
C GLU A 22 -2.11 5.94 6.28
N THR A 23 -2.06 5.22 7.42
CA THR A 23 -1.87 5.83 8.74
C THR A 23 -0.56 6.61 8.83
N ALA A 24 0.52 6.07 8.26
CA ALA A 24 1.81 6.75 8.22
C ALA A 24 1.75 8.04 7.38
N ARG A 25 1.11 8.01 6.21
CA ARG A 25 0.89 9.19 5.35
C ARG A 25 0.14 10.27 6.12
N ASP A 26 -0.99 9.91 6.73
CA ASP A 26 -1.84 10.85 7.46
C ASP A 26 -1.08 11.51 8.62
N GLN A 27 -0.20 10.76 9.30
CA GLN A 27 0.65 11.30 10.37
C GLN A 27 1.72 12.28 9.84
N VAL A 28 2.28 12.03 8.66
CA VAL A 28 3.21 12.97 8.00
C VAL A 28 2.49 14.25 7.61
N GLU A 29 1.31 14.15 6.98
CA GLU A 29 0.48 15.30 6.61
C GLU A 29 0.06 16.13 7.82
N LYS A 30 -0.35 15.47 8.91
CA LYS A 30 -0.66 16.14 10.17
C LYS A 30 0.55 16.90 10.72
N THR A 31 1.74 16.31 10.66
CA THR A 31 2.98 16.94 11.12
C THR A 31 3.34 18.14 10.25
N GLN A 32 3.19 18.01 8.93
CA GLN A 32 3.37 19.10 7.97
C GLN A 32 2.43 20.28 8.24
N ASN A 33 1.15 20.00 8.53
CA ASN A 33 0.16 21.02 8.88
C ASN A 33 0.54 21.73 10.17
N ASN A 34 0.92 20.98 11.22
CA ASN A 34 1.38 21.57 12.49
C ASN A 34 2.58 22.50 12.29
N VAL A 35 3.57 22.08 11.48
CA VAL A 35 4.74 22.92 11.20
C VAL A 35 4.36 24.17 10.40
N SER A 36 3.42 24.06 9.46
CA SER A 36 2.92 25.22 8.70
C SER A 36 2.17 26.21 9.60
N GLU A 37 1.39 25.72 10.56
CA GLU A 37 0.72 26.57 11.56
C GLU A 37 1.71 27.26 12.49
N ILE A 38 2.74 26.55 12.96
CA ILE A 38 3.82 27.13 13.76
C ILE A 38 4.51 28.22 12.95
N ALA A 39 4.84 27.96 11.68
CA ALA A 39 5.47 28.93 10.80
C ALA A 39 4.64 30.21 10.64
N ALA A 40 3.32 30.07 10.42
CA ALA A 40 2.41 31.20 10.29
C ALA A 40 2.31 32.05 11.57
N ARG A 41 2.45 31.42 12.74
CA ARG A 41 2.37 32.09 14.06
C ARG A 41 3.69 32.62 14.58
N SER A 42 4.82 32.17 14.02
CA SER A 42 6.15 32.44 14.61
C SER A 42 6.58 33.90 14.51
N GLY A 43 5.89 34.76 13.74
CA GLY A 43 6.04 36.22 13.83
C GLY A 43 7.50 36.69 13.79
N VAL A 44 8.25 36.23 12.80
CA VAL A 44 9.72 36.31 12.82
C VAL A 44 10.18 37.49 11.96
N GLY A 45 10.65 38.56 12.59
CA GLY A 45 11.29 39.70 11.93
C GLY A 45 12.81 39.53 11.80
N GLY A 46 13.43 40.25 10.88
CA GLY A 46 14.90 40.23 10.68
C GLY A 46 15.42 39.01 9.92
N ASP A 47 16.74 38.82 9.95
CA ASP A 47 17.45 37.76 9.22
C ASP A 47 17.15 36.36 9.78
N GLU A 48 16.98 36.24 11.10
CA GLU A 48 16.55 35.03 11.78
C GLU A 48 15.17 34.57 11.28
N GLY A 49 14.29 35.54 10.99
CA GLY A 49 12.99 35.23 10.44
C GLY A 49 13.01 34.72 9.02
N GLN A 50 13.88 35.26 8.18
CA GLN A 50 14.10 34.74 6.84
C GLN A 50 14.74 33.35 6.87
N ALA A 51 15.66 33.09 7.79
CA ALA A 51 16.26 31.77 7.98
C ALA A 51 15.21 30.73 8.41
N LEU A 52 14.36 31.08 9.38
CA LEU A 52 13.31 30.21 9.87
C LEU A 52 12.25 29.93 8.79
N LEU A 53 11.86 30.93 7.99
CA LEU A 53 10.97 30.75 6.84
C LEU A 53 11.57 29.82 5.77
N LYS A 54 12.87 29.94 5.47
CA LYS A 54 13.57 29.03 4.55
C LYS A 54 13.55 27.59 5.08
N LEU A 55 13.80 27.41 6.38
CA LEU A 55 13.73 26.10 7.00
C LEU A 55 12.33 25.48 6.87
N PHE A 56 11.27 26.24 7.15
CA PHE A 56 9.89 25.74 7.01
C PHE A 56 9.54 25.38 5.57
N ARG A 57 9.99 26.16 4.59
CA ARG A 57 9.80 25.83 3.16
C ARG A 57 10.53 24.54 2.77
N SER A 58 11.77 24.37 3.23
CA SER A 58 12.54 23.15 2.99
C SER A 58 11.87 21.94 3.64
N TRP A 59 11.43 22.07 4.89
CA TRP A 59 10.69 21.03 5.59
C TRP A 59 9.41 20.63 4.84
N ASN A 60 8.63 21.61 4.39
CA ASN A 60 7.40 21.36 3.65
C ASN A 60 7.67 20.61 2.34
N ALA A 61 8.72 20.97 1.61
CA ALA A 61 9.10 20.29 0.37
C ALA A 61 9.51 18.83 0.63
N GLU A 62 10.29 18.56 1.68
CA GLU A 62 10.69 17.20 2.03
C GLU A 62 9.50 16.36 2.55
N ALA A 63 8.63 16.95 3.38
CA ALA A 63 7.41 16.29 3.84
C ALA A 63 6.51 15.88 2.65
N GLN A 64 6.33 16.76 1.66
CA GLN A 64 5.58 16.43 0.44
C GLN A 64 6.19 15.26 -0.34
N LYS A 65 7.52 15.18 -0.44
CA LYS A 65 8.19 14.03 -1.09
C LYS A 65 7.90 12.74 -0.35
N VAL A 66 7.94 12.76 0.99
CA VAL A 66 7.62 11.59 1.81
C VAL A 66 6.18 11.16 1.61
N VAL A 67 5.22 12.10 1.61
CA VAL A 67 3.80 11.81 1.34
C VAL A 67 3.62 11.16 -0.03
N ILE A 68 4.26 11.69 -1.08
CA ILE A 68 4.20 11.13 -2.43
C ILE A 68 4.78 9.72 -2.48
N GLN A 69 5.91 9.49 -1.80
CA GLN A 69 6.52 8.16 -1.73
C GLN A 69 5.61 7.15 -1.03
N ILE A 70 5.01 7.52 0.11
CA ILE A 70 4.08 6.65 0.83
C ILE A 70 2.85 6.33 -0.03
N SER A 71 2.27 7.33 -0.72
CA SER A 71 1.16 7.10 -1.65
C SER A 71 1.53 6.14 -2.78
N THR A 72 2.73 6.30 -3.37
CA THR A 72 3.22 5.37 -4.40
C THR A 72 3.37 3.94 -3.86
N MET A 73 3.82 3.80 -2.61
CA MET A 73 3.93 2.49 -1.95
C MET A 73 2.56 1.87 -1.65
N ILE A 74 1.56 2.68 -1.29
CA ILE A 74 0.18 2.24 -1.10
C ILE A 74 -0.36 1.68 -2.40
N ASP A 75 -0.27 2.44 -3.49
CA ASP A 75 -0.78 2.03 -4.81
C ASP A 75 -0.11 0.72 -5.27
N ALA A 76 1.22 0.65 -5.19
CA ALA A 76 1.97 -0.54 -5.57
C ALA A 76 1.61 -1.76 -4.71
N LEU A 77 1.44 -1.59 -3.40
CA LEU A 77 1.06 -2.69 -2.51
C LEU A 77 -0.38 -3.16 -2.80
N GLN A 78 -1.30 -2.24 -3.03
CA GLN A 78 -2.69 -2.56 -3.35
C GLN A 78 -2.81 -3.29 -4.69
N GLU A 79 -2.07 -2.85 -5.70
CA GLU A 79 -1.97 -3.52 -7.00
C GLU A 79 -1.38 -4.93 -6.86
N ASN A 80 -0.29 -5.08 -6.10
CA ASN A 80 0.35 -6.36 -5.84
C ASN A 80 -0.58 -7.34 -5.13
N VAL A 81 -1.28 -6.89 -4.08
CA VAL A 81 -2.23 -7.71 -3.31
C VAL A 81 -3.39 -8.18 -4.19
N THR A 82 -3.94 -7.27 -5.00
CA THR A 82 -5.04 -7.57 -5.92
C THR A 82 -4.59 -8.54 -7.02
N SER A 83 -3.43 -8.31 -7.62
CA SER A 83 -2.86 -9.14 -8.68
C SER A 83 -2.51 -10.53 -8.19
N ALA A 84 -1.88 -10.65 -7.01
CA ALA A 84 -1.57 -11.92 -6.40
C ALA A 84 -2.84 -12.75 -6.13
N ASN A 85 -3.89 -12.11 -5.61
CA ASN A 85 -5.16 -12.79 -5.37
C ASN A 85 -5.83 -13.25 -6.67
N ARG A 86 -5.78 -12.43 -7.74
CA ARG A 86 -6.28 -12.82 -9.08
C ARG A 86 -5.53 -14.02 -9.63
N LEU A 87 -4.20 -13.97 -9.67
CA LEU A 87 -3.35 -15.06 -10.19
C LEU A 87 -3.57 -16.35 -9.40
N ALA A 88 -3.71 -16.25 -8.08
CA ALA A 88 -3.96 -17.42 -7.24
C ALA A 88 -5.33 -18.06 -7.53
N LYS A 89 -6.34 -17.27 -7.90
CA LYS A 89 -7.64 -17.78 -8.33
C LYS A 89 -7.56 -18.45 -9.70
N GLU A 90 -6.90 -17.82 -10.67
CA GLU A 90 -6.70 -18.39 -12.01
C GLU A 90 -5.97 -19.75 -11.96
N ASN A 91 -4.93 -19.87 -11.14
CA ASN A 91 -4.22 -21.14 -10.95
C ASN A 91 -5.11 -22.23 -10.34
N GLN A 92 -6.02 -21.87 -9.43
CA GLN A 92 -6.98 -22.82 -8.87
C GLN A 92 -7.97 -23.30 -9.93
N ASP A 93 -8.55 -22.36 -10.68
CA ASP A 93 -9.52 -22.68 -11.74
C ASP A 93 -8.88 -23.60 -12.79
N LEU A 94 -7.63 -23.34 -13.17
CA LEU A 94 -6.86 -24.21 -14.07
C LEU A 94 -6.61 -25.60 -13.48
N THR A 95 -6.28 -25.69 -12.19
CA THR A 95 -6.05 -26.97 -11.50
C THR A 95 -7.34 -27.78 -11.43
N GLU A 96 -8.47 -27.15 -11.15
CA GLU A 96 -9.79 -27.81 -11.15
C GLU A 96 -10.16 -28.33 -12.54
N ILE A 97 -9.92 -27.56 -13.59
CA ILE A 97 -10.13 -27.98 -14.98
C ILE A 97 -9.25 -29.19 -15.32
N LEU A 98 -7.96 -29.16 -14.97
CA LEU A 98 -7.02 -30.26 -15.23
C LEU A 98 -7.42 -31.54 -14.48
N ASN A 99 -7.83 -31.42 -13.22
CA ASN A 99 -8.32 -32.55 -12.43
C ASN A 99 -9.62 -33.14 -13.01
N SER A 100 -10.53 -32.28 -13.49
CA SER A 100 -11.75 -32.72 -14.16
C SER A 100 -11.46 -33.49 -15.45
N LYS A 101 -10.57 -32.97 -16.31
CA LYS A 101 -10.14 -33.65 -17.54
C LYS A 101 -9.41 -34.97 -17.26
N THR A 102 -8.56 -35.00 -16.23
CA THR A 102 -7.86 -36.22 -15.82
C THR A 102 -8.86 -37.28 -15.36
N SER A 103 -9.82 -36.89 -14.52
CA SER A 103 -10.90 -37.78 -14.08
C SER A 103 -11.69 -38.33 -15.28
N GLN A 104 -12.07 -37.48 -16.24
CA GLN A 104 -12.76 -37.91 -17.47
C GLN A 104 -11.94 -38.93 -18.27
N GLY A 105 -10.66 -38.66 -18.51
CA GLY A 105 -9.79 -39.58 -19.25
C GLY A 105 -9.57 -40.92 -18.53
N VAL A 106 -9.53 -40.93 -17.19
CA VAL A 106 -9.49 -42.17 -16.40
C VAL A 106 -10.80 -42.95 -16.54
N PHE A 107 -11.96 -42.30 -16.52
CA PHE A 107 -13.24 -42.96 -16.73
C PHE A 107 -13.36 -43.54 -18.14
N GLU A 108 -12.93 -42.81 -19.17
CA GLU A 108 -12.89 -43.29 -20.56
C GLU A 108 -11.93 -44.47 -20.75
N ALA A 109 -10.81 -44.51 -20.02
CA ALA A 109 -9.86 -45.62 -20.07
C ALA A 109 -10.36 -46.90 -19.36
N LEU A 110 -11.39 -46.80 -18.52
CA LEU A 110 -11.97 -47.90 -17.75
C LEU A 110 -13.28 -48.44 -18.34
N SER A 111 -13.83 -47.81 -19.39
CA SER A 111 -15.04 -48.22 -20.11
C SER A 111 -14.71 -49.01 -21.39
#